data_AF-D3Z292-F1
#
_entry.id   AF-D3Z292-F1
#
_cell.length_a   1.000
_cell.length_b   1.000
_cell.length_c   1.000
_cell.angle_alpha   90.00
_cell.angle_beta   90.00
_cell.angle_gamma   90.00
#
_symmetry.space_group_name_H-M   'P 1'
#
loop_
_entity.id
_entity.type
_entity.pdbx_description
1 polymer ?
#
loop_
_entity_poly.entity_id
_entity_poly.type
_entity_poly.pdbx_seq_one_letter_code
_entity_poly.pdbx_strand_id
1 'polypeptide(L)' 'MALPRTLGELQLYRVLQRANLLSYYETFIQQGGDDVQQLCEAGEEEFLEIMALVGMATKPLHVRRL' A
#
# COMPACT_ATOMS: atom_id res chain seq x y z
N MET A 1 -3.91 -14.88 -4.20
CA MET A 1 -3.41 -13.60 -4.74
C MET A 1 -4.43 -13.09 -5.73
N ALA A 2 -5.11 -11.99 -5.41
CA ALA A 2 -5.97 -11.30 -6.37
C ALA A 2 -5.12 -10.74 -7.50
N LEU A 3 -5.63 -10.80 -8.73
CA LEU A 3 -5.02 -10.14 -9.89
C LEU A 3 -5.58 -8.72 -9.99
N PRO A 4 -4.73 -7.71 -10.31
CA PRO A 4 -5.20 -6.33 -10.51
C PRO A 4 -6.28 -6.23 -11.57
N ARG A 5 -7.34 -5.49 -11.27
CA ARG A 5 -8.52 -5.30 -12.12
C ARG A 5 -8.66 -3.88 -12.66
N THR A 6 -8.07 -2.90 -11.98
CA THR A 6 -8.07 -1.49 -12.37
C THR A 6 -6.65 -0.98 -12.61
N LEU A 7 -6.53 0.22 -13.19
CA LEU A 7 -5.24 0.88 -13.34
C LEU A 7 -4.61 1.21 -11.97
N GLY A 8 -5.40 1.70 -11.00
CA GLY A 8 -4.95 1.98 -9.64
C GLY A 8 -4.43 0.72 -8.95
N GLU A 9 -5.20 -0.37 -9.00
CA GLU A 9 -4.78 -1.66 -8.48
C GLU A 9 -3.47 -2.15 -9.12
N LEU A 10 -3.30 -1.96 -10.44
CA LEU A 10 -2.08 -2.34 -11.15
C LEU A 10 -0.89 -1.48 -10.72
N GLN A 11 -1.09 -0.18 -10.57
CA GLN A 11 -0.05 0.75 -10.09
C GLN A 11 0.40 0.36 -8.68
N LEU A 12 -0.55 0.17 -7.76
CA LEU A 12 -0.28 -0.29 -6.39
C LEU A 12 0.46 -1.64 -6.41
N TYR A 13 0.00 -2.60 -7.20
CA TYR A 13 0.65 -3.91 -7.32
C TYR A 13 2.13 -3.76 -7.73
N ARG A 14 2.43 -2.89 -8.70
CA ARG A 14 3.80 -2.64 -9.16
C ARG A 14 4.66 -1.96 -8.10
N VAL A 15 4.11 -0.99 -7.39
CA VAL A 15 4.81 -0.31 -6.26
C VAL A 15 5.18 -1.34 -5.20
N LEU A 16 4.20 -2.11 -4.72
CA LEU A 16 4.43 -3.15 -3.70
C LEU A 16 5.36 -4.26 -4.20
N GLN A 17 5.26 -4.67 -5.47
CA GLN A 17 6.17 -5.65 -6.07
C GLN A 17 7.61 -5.15 -6.05
N ARG A 18 7.84 -3.91 -6.45
CA ARG A 18 9.18 -3.30 -6.48
C ARG A 18 9.78 -3.13 -5.09
N ALA A 19 8.95 -2.83 -4.10
CA ALA A 19 9.36 -2.70 -2.69
C ALA A 19 9.50 -4.04 -1.94
N ASN A 20 9.20 -5.17 -2.59
CA ASN A 20 9.09 -6.50 -1.97
C ASN A 20 8.06 -6.52 -0.81
N LEU A 21 6.93 -5.86 -1.03
CA LEU A 21 5.79 -5.71 -0.11
C LEU A 21 4.49 -6.31 -0.69
N LEU A 22 4.59 -7.17 -1.72
CA LEU A 22 3.43 -7.71 -2.42
C LEU A 22 2.47 -8.50 -1.52
N SER A 23 2.94 -8.98 -0.37
CA SER A 23 2.10 -9.60 0.67
C SER A 23 1.01 -8.67 1.23
N TYR A 24 1.19 -7.35 1.12
CA TYR A 24 0.21 -6.36 1.59
C TYR A 24 -0.84 -6.00 0.56
N TYR A 25 -0.66 -6.42 -0.69
CA TYR A 25 -1.52 -6.00 -1.80
C TYR A 25 -3.00 -6.29 -1.51
N GLU A 26 -3.31 -7.50 -1.05
CA GLU A 26 -4.69 -7.88 -0.72
C GLU A 26 -5.30 -6.99 0.38
N THR A 27 -4.52 -6.63 1.40
CA THR A 27 -4.98 -5.74 2.48
C THR A 27 -5.25 -4.32 1.96
N PHE A 28 -4.38 -3.77 1.12
CA PHE A 28 -4.63 -2.47 0.50
C PHE A 28 -5.92 -2.48 -0.33
N ILE A 29 -6.13 -3.51 -1.16
CA ILE A 29 -7.35 -3.61 -1.98
C ILE A 29 -8.61 -3.73 -1.11
N GLN A 30 -8.57 -4.52 -0.03
CA GLN A 30 -9.70 -4.66 0.89
C GLN A 30 -10.05 -3.35 1.60
N GLN A 31 -9.08 -2.46 1.80
CA GLN A 31 -9.27 -1.14 2.42
C GLN A 31 -9.55 -0.02 1.39
N GLY A 32 -9.59 -0.33 0.09
CA GLY A 32 -9.76 0.67 -0.97
C GLY A 32 -8.51 1.56 -1.18
N GLY A 33 -7.33 1.09 -0.79
CA GLY A 33 -6.06 1.79 -0.93
C GLY A 33 -5.39 1.60 -2.29
N ASP A 34 -6.17 1.57 -3.39
CA ASP A 34 -5.66 1.41 -4.76
C ASP A 34 -5.29 2.74 -5.44
N ASP A 35 -5.55 3.88 -4.79
CA ASP A 35 -5.09 5.19 -5.23
C ASP A 35 -3.65 5.47 -4.75
N VAL A 36 -2.68 5.17 -5.61
CA VAL A 36 -1.26 5.44 -5.33
C VAL A 36 -0.96 6.93 -5.25
N GLN A 37 -1.73 7.79 -5.93
CA GLN A 37 -1.51 9.23 -5.87
C GLN A 37 -1.87 9.76 -4.47
N GLN A 38 -3.00 9.33 -3.91
CA GLN A 38 -3.35 9.65 -2.52
C GLN A 38 -2.25 9.20 -1.55
N LEU A 39 -1.69 8.00 -1.71
CA LEU A 39 -0.58 7.51 -0.88
C LEU A 39 0.68 8.39 -1.00
N CYS A 40 0.97 8.92 -2.19
CA CYS A 40 2.13 9.78 -2.43
C CYS A 40 1.94 11.21 -1.88
N GLU A 41 0.70 11.71 -1.90
CA GLU A 41 0.34 13.07 -1.48
C GLU A 41 -0.03 13.15 0.01
N ALA A 42 -0.27 11.99 0.65
CA ALA A 42 -0.56 11.90 2.08
C ALA A 42 0.54 12.55 2.93
N GLY A 43 0.12 13.35 3.91
CA GLY A 43 1.02 13.85 4.95
C GLY A 43 1.56 12.72 5.84
N GLU A 44 2.55 13.02 6.69
CA GLU A 44 3.18 12.00 7.55
C GLU A 44 2.16 11.27 8.45
N GLU A 45 1.24 12.01 9.09
CA GLU A 45 0.23 11.44 9.98
C GLU A 45 -0.74 10.52 9.22
N GLU A 46 -1.32 11.00 8.12
CA GLU A 46 -2.23 10.22 7.27
C GLU A 46 -1.52 8.98 6.69
N PHE A 47 -0.28 9.13 6.22
CA PHE A 47 0.50 8.00 5.71
C PHE A 47 0.70 6.94 6.80
N LEU A 48 1.09 7.34 8.01
CA LEU A 48 1.28 6.40 9.12
C LEU A 48 -0.03 5.74 9.56
N GLU A 49 -1.16 6.46 9.53
CA GLU A 49 -2.49 5.89 9.77
C GLU A 49 -2.84 4.83 8.72
N ILE A 50 -2.64 5.12 7.43
CA ILE A 50 -2.87 4.14 6.35
C ILE A 50 -1.97 2.92 6.55
N MET A 51 -0.68 3.12 6.85
CA MET A 51 0.25 2.03 7.12
C MET A 51 -0.17 1.18 8.33
N ALA A 52 -0.77 1.79 9.35
CA ALA A 52 -1.34 1.05 10.47
C ALA A 52 -2.56 0.22 10.05
N LEU A 53 -3.48 0.80 9.26
CA LEU A 53 -4.68 0.12 8.76
C LEU A 53 -4.35 -1.12 7.90
N VAL A 54 -3.30 -1.05 7.09
CA VAL A 54 -2.85 -2.19 6.26
C VAL A 54 -1.93 -3.17 7.01
N GLY A 55 -1.72 -2.97 8.32
CA GLY A 55 -0.95 -3.87 9.17
C GLY A 55 0.58 -3.75 9.03
N MET A 56 1.08 -2.62 8.50
CA MET A 56 2.51 -2.33 8.42
C MET A 56 3.08 -1.68 9.71
N ALA A 57 2.25 -1.13 10.60
CA ALA A 57 2.72 -0.46 11.82
C ALA A 57 3.61 -1.33 12.73
N THR A 58 3.38 -2.65 12.76
CA THR A 58 4.21 -3.59 13.54
C THR A 58 5.55 -3.94 12.89
N LYS A 59 5.79 -3.48 11.65
CA LYS A 59 7.00 -3.75 10.86
C LYS A 59 7.54 -2.42 10.27
N PRO A 60 8.24 -1.60 11.07
CA PRO A 60 8.66 -0.25 10.66
C PRO A 60 9.59 -0.22 9.44
N LEU A 61 10.35 -1.29 9.19
CA LEU A 61 11.17 -1.39 7.98
C LEU A 61 10.34 -1.62 6.70
N HIS A 62 9.11 -2.11 6.81
CA HIS A 62 8.20 -2.20 5.66
C HIS A 62 7.62 -0.83 5.34
N VAL A 63 7.26 -0.05 6.37
CA VAL A 63 6.86 1.36 6.23
C VAL A 63 7.94 2.17 5.52
N ARG A 64 9.21 2.01 5.90
CA ARG A 64 10.34 2.73 5.27
C ARG A 64 10.64 2.34 3.81
N ARG A 65 10.09 1.22 3.32
CA ARG A 65 10.32 0.75 1.94
C ARG A 65 9.28 1.28 0.96
N LEU A 66 8.13 1.70 1.47
CA LEU A 66 7.05 2.28 0.70
C LEU A 66 7.26 3.79 0.62
#